data_AF-A0A4Y7ZX45-F1
#
_entry.id   AF-A0A4Y7ZX45-F1
#
_cell.length_a   1.000
_cell.length_b   1.000
_cell.length_c   1.000
_cell.angle_alpha   90.00
_cell.angle_beta   90.00
_cell.angle_gamma   90.00
#
_symmetry.space_group_name_H-M   'P 1'
#
loop_
_entity.id
_entity.type
_entity.pdbx_description
1 polymer ?
#
loop_
_entity_poly.entity_id
_entity_poly.type
_entity_poly.pdbx_seq_one_letter_code
_entity_poly.pdbx_strand_id
1 'polypeptide(L)'
;MFNGIKDLHQQYYEKGYFVVKDYFSKAEMAALRKVILTFHEHWKLENKTFYQEEAFNSSLITGSQYLASDDRAALFNFISSPKMIGIINSVIKNSPAFMNTQLFFDPFNQQQENFWHRDCQYDYDIEDQKRVIQQTQVVHLRVPIFDEPGMELIPGSHNRWDTTEELAVRQEENGKLSSDDLLMSHKIPLAAGDLLVFSADMIHRGLYGLDRLAFDILVFDASGDGAIYADYVDDDCLPNDAILEKINQPALFINTMKLKSEHKDLDTFPICI
;
A
#
# COMPACT_ATOMS: atom_id res chain seq x y z
N MET A 1 -12.12 2.59 -22.30
CA MET A 1 -12.93 1.36 -22.40
C MET A 1 -12.84 0.67 -21.05
N PHE A 2 -13.97 0.27 -20.46
CA PHE A 2 -13.93 -0.57 -19.25
C PHE A 2 -13.33 -1.92 -19.63
N ASN A 3 -12.07 -2.13 -19.31
CA ASN A 3 -11.42 -3.42 -19.36
C ASN A 3 -12.10 -4.30 -18.29
N GLY A 4 -12.73 -5.40 -18.70
CA GLY A 4 -13.45 -6.27 -17.76
C GLY A 4 -12.53 -6.83 -16.67
N ILE A 5 -13.10 -7.33 -15.56
CA ILE A 5 -12.36 -7.86 -14.41
C ILE A 5 -11.27 -8.89 -14.79
N LYS A 6 -11.54 -9.75 -15.78
CA LYS A 6 -10.55 -10.73 -16.29
C LYS A 6 -9.30 -10.07 -16.88
N ASP A 7 -9.45 -8.91 -17.48
CA ASP A 7 -8.35 -8.17 -18.08
C ASP A 7 -7.47 -7.52 -17.01
N LEU A 8 -8.06 -7.04 -15.90
CA LEU A 8 -7.30 -6.48 -14.78
C LEU A 8 -6.42 -7.52 -14.09
N HIS A 9 -6.96 -8.72 -13.84
CA HIS A 9 -6.18 -9.84 -13.32
C HIS A 9 -4.98 -10.16 -14.21
N GLN A 10 -5.18 -10.23 -15.53
CA GLN A 10 -4.10 -10.56 -16.47
C GLN A 10 -3.04 -9.46 -16.49
N GLN A 11 -3.45 -8.18 -16.51
CA GLN A 11 -2.52 -7.06 -16.44
C GLN A 11 -1.68 -7.08 -15.16
N TYR A 12 -2.31 -7.31 -14.00
CA TYR A 12 -1.60 -7.45 -12.74
C TYR A 12 -0.63 -8.64 -12.78
N TYR A 13 -1.08 -9.80 -13.25
CA TYR A 13 -0.25 -11.00 -13.31
C TYR A 13 1.00 -10.80 -14.17
N GLU A 14 0.84 -10.19 -15.35
CA GLU A 14 1.95 -9.97 -16.30
C GLU A 14 2.86 -8.82 -15.89
N LYS A 15 2.29 -7.70 -15.45
CA LYS A 15 3.03 -6.43 -15.27
C LYS A 15 3.24 -6.05 -13.81
N GLY A 16 2.49 -6.63 -12.89
CA GLY A 16 2.50 -6.31 -11.46
C GLY A 16 1.65 -5.11 -11.09
N TYR A 17 1.02 -4.44 -12.07
CA TYR A 17 0.19 -3.26 -11.83
C TYR A 17 -0.87 -3.03 -12.91
N PHE A 18 -1.86 -2.19 -12.59
CA PHE A 18 -2.76 -1.56 -13.55
C PHE A 18 -3.36 -0.26 -12.99
N VAL A 19 -3.90 0.59 -13.87
CA VAL A 19 -4.58 1.83 -13.49
C VAL A 19 -6.05 1.79 -13.93
N VAL A 20 -6.94 2.21 -13.04
CA VAL A 20 -8.35 2.48 -13.35
C VAL A 20 -8.56 3.99 -13.28
N LYS A 21 -8.74 4.62 -14.43
CA LYS A 21 -8.93 6.07 -14.54
C LYS A 21 -10.34 6.49 -14.14
N ASP A 22 -10.45 7.66 -13.51
CA ASP A 22 -11.73 8.27 -13.08
C ASP A 22 -12.63 7.28 -12.31
N TYR A 23 -12.02 6.44 -11.46
CA TYR A 23 -12.71 5.33 -10.79
C TYR A 23 -13.66 5.81 -9.69
N PHE A 24 -13.24 6.84 -8.95
CA PHE A 24 -14.03 7.45 -7.89
C PHE A 24 -14.68 8.74 -8.37
N SER A 25 -15.95 8.90 -8.02
CA SER A 25 -16.69 10.13 -8.27
C SER A 25 -16.14 11.28 -7.43
N LYS A 26 -16.43 12.50 -7.87
CA LYS A 26 -16.07 13.72 -7.13
C LYS A 26 -16.62 13.73 -5.69
N ALA A 27 -17.80 13.14 -5.46
CA ALA A 27 -18.39 13.07 -4.13
C ALA A 27 -17.65 12.08 -3.22
N GLU A 28 -17.30 10.89 -3.75
CA GLU A 28 -16.46 9.91 -3.04
C GLU A 28 -15.10 10.53 -2.68
N MET A 29 -14.44 11.19 -3.65
CA MET A 29 -13.15 11.84 -3.44
C MET A 29 -13.23 13.02 -2.46
N ALA A 30 -14.31 13.81 -2.48
CA ALA A 30 -14.47 14.90 -1.52
C ALA A 30 -14.65 14.38 -0.08
N ALA A 31 -15.40 13.30 0.10
CA ALA A 31 -15.57 12.66 1.41
C ALA A 31 -14.26 12.06 1.93
N LEU A 32 -13.53 11.32 1.08
CA LEU A 32 -12.23 10.75 1.42
C LEU A 32 -11.21 11.86 1.76
N ARG A 33 -11.11 12.88 0.91
CA ARG A 33 -10.19 14.00 1.09
C ARG A 33 -10.36 14.67 2.45
N LYS A 34 -11.60 14.88 2.89
CA LYS A 34 -11.87 15.47 4.21
C LYS A 34 -11.19 14.68 5.32
N VAL A 35 -11.37 13.36 5.34
CA VAL A 35 -10.81 12.51 6.40
C VAL A 35 -9.28 12.45 6.32
N ILE A 36 -8.73 12.30 5.12
CA ILE A 36 -7.29 12.25 4.91
C ILE A 36 -6.59 13.55 5.32
N LEU A 37 -7.20 14.70 5.02
CA LEU A 37 -6.66 16.00 5.45
C LEU A 37 -6.70 16.15 6.98
N THR A 38 -7.79 15.74 7.65
CA THR A 38 -7.86 15.73 9.12
C THR A 38 -6.71 14.91 9.72
N PHE A 39 -6.52 13.69 9.23
CA PHE A 39 -5.41 12.84 9.69
C PHE A 39 -4.05 13.53 9.46
N HIS A 40 -3.81 14.02 8.25
CA HIS A 40 -2.51 14.57 7.88
C HIS A 40 -2.16 15.84 8.65
N GLU A 41 -3.13 16.71 8.94
CA GLU A 41 -2.94 17.90 9.75
C GLU A 41 -2.54 17.55 11.19
N HIS A 42 -3.23 16.61 11.83
CA HIS A 42 -2.88 16.16 13.18
C HIS A 42 -1.53 15.43 13.21
N TRP A 43 -1.27 14.55 12.25
CA TRP A 43 0.00 13.83 12.15
C TRP A 43 1.18 14.78 12.00
N LYS A 44 1.07 15.82 11.15
CA LYS A 44 2.13 16.83 10.98
C LYS A 44 2.40 17.63 12.24
N LEU A 45 1.36 17.92 13.04
CA LEU A 45 1.51 18.68 14.27
C LEU A 45 2.35 17.91 15.30
N GLU A 46 2.10 16.61 15.44
CA GLU A 46 2.82 15.76 16.37
C GLU A 46 4.22 15.38 15.86
N ASN A 47 4.37 15.14 14.55
CA ASN A 47 5.61 14.67 13.93
C ASN A 47 6.41 15.80 13.28
N LYS A 48 6.31 17.03 13.79
CA LYS A 48 6.81 18.24 13.10
C LYS A 48 8.27 18.14 12.65
N THR A 49 9.17 17.72 13.53
CA THR A 49 10.60 17.58 13.18
C THR A 49 10.80 16.53 12.09
N PHE A 50 10.27 15.34 12.29
CA PHE A 50 10.35 14.24 11.30
C PHE A 50 9.74 14.64 9.94
N TYR A 51 8.59 15.32 9.95
CA TYR A 51 7.95 15.85 8.75
C TYR A 51 8.84 16.84 7.99
N GLN A 52 9.56 17.69 8.71
CA GLN A 52 10.39 18.74 8.11
C GLN A 52 11.73 18.21 7.59
N GLU A 53 12.26 17.14 8.19
CA GLU A 53 13.63 16.68 7.93
C GLU A 53 13.70 15.44 7.04
N GLU A 54 12.78 14.47 7.19
CA GLU A 54 12.95 13.11 6.66
C GLU A 54 11.71 12.52 5.98
N ALA A 55 10.50 12.95 6.38
CA ALA A 55 9.29 12.22 6.00
C ALA A 55 8.89 12.43 4.53
N PHE A 56 8.59 11.31 3.87
CA PHE A 56 7.92 11.24 2.56
C PHE A 56 6.56 10.52 2.65
N ASN A 57 6.27 9.92 3.80
CA ASN A 57 5.01 9.28 4.08
C ASN A 57 4.67 9.32 5.58
N SER A 58 3.43 8.93 5.88
CA SER A 58 3.00 8.50 7.20
C SER A 58 2.17 7.21 7.08
N SER A 59 2.06 6.47 8.17
CA SER A 59 1.38 5.17 8.20
C SER A 59 0.28 5.13 9.27
N LEU A 60 -0.45 4.01 9.33
CA LEU A 60 -1.42 3.70 10.38
C LEU A 60 -2.63 4.66 10.41
N ILE A 61 -3.11 5.06 9.23
CA ILE A 61 -4.15 6.08 9.08
C ILE A 61 -5.49 5.65 9.68
N THR A 62 -5.79 4.36 9.61
CA THR A 62 -6.99 3.77 10.23
C THR A 62 -6.88 3.62 11.75
N GLY A 63 -5.74 4.00 12.35
CA GLY A 63 -5.52 4.04 13.80
C GLY A 63 -6.38 5.09 14.52
N SER A 64 -6.43 4.98 15.84
CA SER A 64 -7.22 5.85 16.73
C SER A 64 -6.52 7.16 17.10
N GLN A 65 -5.21 7.27 16.89
CA GLN A 65 -4.42 8.41 17.36
C GLN A 65 -4.87 9.76 16.77
N TYR A 66 -5.12 9.81 15.45
CA TYR A 66 -5.34 11.07 14.74
C TYR A 66 -6.76 11.24 14.18
N LEU A 67 -7.58 10.20 14.22
CA LEU A 67 -8.93 10.19 13.68
C LEU A 67 -9.96 9.78 14.73
N ALA A 68 -11.06 10.53 14.77
CA ALA A 68 -12.22 10.18 15.58
C ALA A 68 -12.92 8.92 15.05
N SER A 69 -13.73 8.26 15.89
CA SER A 69 -14.41 7.02 15.55
C SER A 69 -15.26 7.09 14.27
N ASP A 70 -15.95 8.21 14.02
CA ASP A 70 -16.78 8.37 12.82
C ASP A 70 -15.94 8.56 11.54
N ASP A 71 -14.81 9.26 11.64
CA ASP A 71 -13.86 9.40 10.52
C ASP A 71 -13.20 8.04 10.18
N ARG A 72 -12.84 7.27 11.22
CA ARG A 72 -12.35 5.89 11.04
C ARG A 72 -13.41 5.01 10.38
N ALA A 73 -14.66 5.06 10.84
CA ALA A 73 -15.76 4.32 10.23
C ALA A 73 -15.98 4.71 8.76
N ALA A 74 -15.81 5.99 8.41
CA ALA A 74 -15.87 6.46 7.03
C ALA A 74 -14.73 5.87 6.18
N LEU A 75 -13.48 5.85 6.68
CA LEU A 75 -12.35 5.21 5.99
C LEU A 75 -12.57 3.71 5.79
N PHE A 76 -12.97 2.98 6.82
CA PHE A 76 -13.22 1.54 6.69
C PHE A 76 -14.34 1.24 5.69
N ASN A 77 -15.40 2.04 5.65
CA ASN A 77 -16.46 1.93 4.63
C ASN A 77 -15.95 2.25 3.21
N PHE A 78 -15.01 3.18 3.06
CA PHE A 78 -14.37 3.45 1.76
C PHE A 78 -13.51 2.26 1.32
N ILE A 79 -12.61 1.78 2.18
CA ILE A 79 -11.71 0.64 1.94
C ILE A 79 -12.49 -0.62 1.60
N SER A 80 -13.62 -0.86 2.28
CA SER A 80 -14.47 -2.04 2.05
C SER A 80 -15.66 -1.77 1.11
N SER A 81 -15.65 -0.67 0.37
CA SER A 81 -16.72 -0.37 -0.58
C SER A 81 -16.81 -1.43 -1.68
N PRO A 82 -17.99 -1.65 -2.32
CA PRO A 82 -18.12 -2.61 -3.41
C PRO A 82 -17.09 -2.41 -4.54
N LYS A 83 -16.74 -1.16 -4.83
CA LYS A 83 -15.71 -0.79 -5.80
C LYS A 83 -14.33 -1.33 -5.40
N MET A 84 -13.93 -1.14 -4.16
CA MET A 84 -12.64 -1.59 -3.66
C MET A 84 -12.57 -3.12 -3.55
N ILE A 85 -13.60 -3.74 -2.96
CA ILE A 85 -13.68 -5.20 -2.85
C ILE A 85 -13.65 -5.87 -4.23
N GLY A 86 -14.32 -5.30 -5.23
CA GLY A 86 -14.27 -5.80 -6.61
C GLY A 86 -12.85 -5.78 -7.21
N ILE A 87 -12.07 -4.75 -6.93
CA ILE A 87 -10.67 -4.64 -7.36
C ILE A 87 -9.78 -5.61 -6.59
N ILE A 88 -9.90 -5.66 -5.28
CA ILE A 88 -9.13 -6.58 -4.41
C ILE A 88 -9.35 -8.03 -4.86
N ASN A 89 -10.59 -8.45 -5.03
CA ASN A 89 -10.93 -9.81 -5.46
C ASN A 89 -10.52 -10.12 -6.91
N SER A 90 -10.25 -9.10 -7.74
CA SER A 90 -9.70 -9.31 -9.07
C SER A 90 -8.22 -9.69 -9.05
N VAL A 91 -7.50 -9.31 -7.98
CA VAL A 91 -6.06 -9.55 -7.82
C VAL A 91 -5.79 -10.71 -6.85
N ILE A 92 -6.42 -10.71 -5.68
CA ILE A 92 -6.26 -11.72 -4.63
C ILE A 92 -7.53 -12.58 -4.61
N LYS A 93 -7.43 -13.82 -5.09
CA LYS A 93 -8.61 -14.68 -5.29
C LYS A 93 -9.04 -15.46 -4.05
N ASN A 94 -8.11 -15.79 -3.17
CA ASN A 94 -8.33 -16.78 -2.13
C ASN A 94 -8.72 -16.11 -0.82
N SER A 95 -7.77 -15.43 -0.19
CA SER A 95 -7.91 -14.96 1.19
C SER A 95 -7.41 -13.51 1.34
N PRO A 96 -8.06 -12.52 0.71
CA PRO A 96 -7.66 -11.13 0.90
C PRO A 96 -7.85 -10.71 2.37
N ALA A 97 -6.79 -10.13 2.92
CA ALA A 97 -6.75 -9.58 4.26
C ALA A 97 -6.26 -8.12 4.20
N PHE A 98 -6.83 -7.26 5.03
CA PHE A 98 -6.34 -5.90 5.25
C PHE A 98 -5.04 -5.93 6.03
N MET A 99 -4.03 -5.15 5.60
CA MET A 99 -2.77 -5.02 6.31
C MET A 99 -2.71 -3.70 7.09
N ASN A 100 -2.61 -2.58 6.38
CA ASN A 100 -2.52 -1.26 6.96
C ASN A 100 -2.90 -0.20 5.91
N THR A 101 -2.69 1.07 6.26
CA THR A 101 -2.84 2.20 5.36
C THR A 101 -1.67 3.16 5.49
N GLN A 102 -1.33 3.82 4.39
CA GLN A 102 -0.22 4.76 4.28
C GLN A 102 -0.61 6.00 3.48
N LEU A 103 0.03 7.12 3.78
CA LEU A 103 -0.24 8.42 3.17
C LEU A 103 1.09 8.94 2.66
N PHE A 104 1.24 9.00 1.35
CA PHE A 104 2.44 9.51 0.70
C PHE A 104 2.26 10.96 0.30
N PHE A 105 3.28 11.78 0.54
CA PHE A 105 3.27 13.20 0.23
C PHE A 105 4.64 13.69 -0.25
N ASP A 106 4.69 14.91 -0.79
CA ASP A 106 5.95 15.56 -1.12
C ASP A 106 6.77 15.82 0.15
N PRO A 107 8.07 15.45 0.18
CA PRO A 107 8.94 15.78 1.30
C PRO A 107 8.98 17.29 1.53
N PHE A 108 8.98 17.70 2.79
CA PHE A 108 9.17 19.12 3.13
C PHE A 108 10.58 19.58 2.72
N ASN A 109 11.58 18.72 2.93
CA ASN A 109 12.94 18.96 2.46
C ASN A 109 13.04 18.75 0.94
N GLN A 110 13.12 19.85 0.20
CA GLN A 110 13.20 19.83 -1.27
C GLN A 110 14.49 19.19 -1.83
N GLN A 111 15.48 18.90 -0.98
CA GLN A 111 16.71 18.20 -1.38
C GLN A 111 16.56 16.67 -1.27
N GLN A 112 15.49 16.18 -0.66
CA GLN A 112 15.23 14.75 -0.56
C GLN A 112 14.86 14.20 -1.93
N GLU A 113 15.70 13.31 -2.44
CA GLU A 113 15.47 12.64 -3.71
C GLU A 113 14.49 11.48 -3.53
N ASN A 114 13.77 11.13 -4.61
CA ASN A 114 13.03 9.89 -4.61
C ASN A 114 13.97 8.71 -4.84
N PHE A 115 13.56 7.53 -4.37
CA PHE A 115 14.44 6.37 -4.37
C PHE A 115 13.71 5.11 -4.81
N TRP A 116 14.39 4.31 -5.62
CA TRP A 116 13.95 3.00 -6.07
C TRP A 116 13.98 2.00 -4.92
N HIS A 117 12.87 1.30 -4.73
CA HIS A 117 12.73 0.29 -3.70
C HIS A 117 11.73 -0.79 -4.09
N ARG A 118 11.63 -1.79 -3.23
CA ARG A 118 10.66 -2.90 -3.16
C ARG A 118 10.35 -2.91 -1.67
N ASP A 119 9.09 -3.04 -1.28
CA ASP A 119 8.76 -2.83 0.12
C ASP A 119 9.41 -3.89 1.02
N CYS A 120 9.51 -5.13 0.52
CA CYS A 120 10.18 -6.22 1.21
C CYS A 120 11.65 -5.96 1.54
N GLN A 121 12.32 -4.98 0.90
CA GLN A 121 13.75 -4.75 1.12
C GLN A 121 14.08 -4.19 2.51
N TYR A 122 13.09 -3.63 3.20
CA TYR A 122 13.26 -3.06 4.53
C TYR A 122 13.13 -4.11 5.65
N ASP A 123 12.53 -5.26 5.34
CA ASP A 123 12.25 -6.33 6.30
C ASP A 123 13.15 -7.56 6.10
N TYR A 124 13.74 -7.72 4.92
CA TYR A 124 14.40 -8.95 4.50
C TYR A 124 15.79 -8.70 3.90
N ASP A 125 16.71 -9.64 4.15
CA ASP A 125 17.96 -9.69 3.40
C ASP A 125 17.74 -10.12 1.93
N ILE A 126 18.79 -10.08 1.11
CA ILE A 126 18.69 -10.36 -0.33
C ILE A 126 18.14 -11.77 -0.65
N GLU A 127 18.53 -12.79 0.09
CA GLU A 127 18.08 -14.16 -0.19
C GLU A 127 16.64 -14.35 0.25
N ASP A 128 16.21 -13.66 1.31
CA ASP A 128 14.85 -13.67 1.79
C ASP A 128 13.93 -12.86 0.86
N GLN A 129 14.38 -11.70 0.37
CA GLN A 129 13.71 -10.91 -0.67
C GLN A 129 13.41 -11.77 -1.91
N LYS A 130 14.40 -12.54 -2.41
CA LYS A 130 14.20 -13.45 -3.55
C LYS A 130 13.08 -14.46 -3.33
N ARG A 131 12.93 -14.95 -2.10
CA ARG A 131 11.90 -15.93 -1.75
C ARG A 131 10.53 -15.28 -1.63
N VAL A 132 10.40 -14.19 -0.86
CA VAL A 132 9.09 -13.55 -0.62
C VAL A 132 8.44 -13.05 -1.91
N ILE A 133 9.21 -12.47 -2.84
CA ILE A 133 8.72 -12.02 -4.16
C ILE A 133 8.03 -13.16 -4.95
N GLN A 134 8.40 -14.42 -4.70
CA GLN A 134 7.83 -15.59 -5.39
C GLN A 134 6.70 -16.27 -4.60
N GLN A 135 6.65 -16.07 -3.29
CA GLN A 135 5.83 -16.86 -2.37
C GLN A 135 4.65 -16.09 -1.78
N THR A 136 4.80 -14.78 -1.67
CA THR A 136 3.81 -13.94 -1.00
C THR A 136 3.27 -12.88 -1.96
N GLN A 137 2.19 -12.22 -1.56
CA GLN A 137 1.57 -11.17 -2.36
C GLN A 137 1.02 -10.09 -1.44
N VAL A 138 1.66 -8.92 -1.47
CA VAL A 138 1.14 -7.68 -0.88
C VAL A 138 0.84 -6.70 -2.00
N VAL A 139 -0.33 -6.06 -1.92
CA VAL A 139 -0.89 -5.21 -2.97
C VAL A 139 -1.18 -3.84 -2.39
N HIS A 140 -0.65 -2.82 -3.05
CA HIS A 140 -1.03 -1.44 -2.83
C HIS A 140 -2.23 -1.08 -3.71
N LEU A 141 -3.24 -0.48 -3.08
CA LEU A 141 -4.31 0.24 -3.75
C LEU A 141 -4.14 1.72 -3.46
N ARG A 142 -3.58 2.45 -4.42
CA ARG A 142 -3.22 3.86 -4.31
C ARG A 142 -4.30 4.75 -4.90
N VAL A 143 -4.78 5.68 -4.08
CA VAL A 143 -5.78 6.69 -4.42
C VAL A 143 -5.19 8.09 -4.26
N PRO A 144 -4.87 8.80 -5.36
CA PRO A 144 -4.43 10.19 -5.31
C PRO A 144 -5.56 11.10 -4.81
N ILE A 145 -5.29 11.89 -3.77
CA ILE A 145 -6.24 12.86 -3.21
C ILE A 145 -6.26 14.14 -4.03
N PHE A 146 -5.11 14.48 -4.62
CA PHE A 146 -4.89 15.52 -5.62
C PHE A 146 -4.20 14.92 -6.85
N ASP A 147 -4.14 15.69 -7.94
CA ASP A 147 -3.35 15.29 -9.11
C ASP A 147 -1.88 15.21 -8.72
N GLU A 148 -1.18 14.18 -9.19
CA GLU A 148 0.21 13.94 -8.85
C GLU A 148 1.03 13.53 -10.08
N PRO A 149 2.36 13.79 -10.08
CA PRO A 149 3.26 13.26 -11.10
C PRO A 149 3.21 11.72 -11.18
N GLY A 150 2.84 11.09 -10.07
CA GLY A 150 2.47 9.69 -9.97
C GLY A 150 3.61 8.79 -9.51
N MET A 151 3.66 7.59 -10.06
CA MET A 151 4.65 6.57 -9.70
C MET A 151 5.53 6.24 -10.90
N GLU A 152 6.76 5.83 -10.62
CA GLU A 152 7.62 5.21 -11.60
C GLU A 152 7.93 3.78 -11.15
N LEU A 153 7.79 2.81 -12.06
CA LEU A 153 7.93 1.39 -11.74
C LEU A 153 8.60 0.62 -12.86
N ILE A 154 9.01 -0.62 -12.60
CA ILE A 154 9.53 -1.53 -13.63
C ILE A 154 8.53 -2.65 -13.89
N PRO A 155 7.80 -2.63 -15.02
CA PRO A 155 6.80 -3.65 -15.32
C PRO A 155 7.37 -5.08 -15.25
N GLY A 156 6.65 -5.96 -14.56
CA GLY A 156 7.01 -7.37 -14.41
C GLY A 156 8.03 -7.64 -13.30
N SER A 157 8.60 -6.62 -12.64
CA SER A 157 9.60 -6.89 -11.59
C SER A 157 9.03 -7.61 -10.36
N HIS A 158 7.71 -7.59 -10.13
CA HIS A 158 7.05 -8.30 -9.02
C HIS A 158 7.22 -9.81 -9.06
N ASN A 159 7.57 -10.41 -10.20
CA ASN A 159 7.64 -11.87 -10.36
C ASN A 159 9.04 -12.36 -10.79
N ARG A 160 10.04 -11.48 -10.77
CA ARG A 160 11.43 -11.82 -11.07
C ARG A 160 12.38 -11.10 -10.14
N TRP A 161 13.58 -11.65 -10.01
CA TRP A 161 14.65 -10.97 -9.32
C TRP A 161 15.19 -9.77 -10.13
N ASP A 162 15.92 -8.91 -9.43
CA ASP A 162 16.57 -7.73 -9.97
C ASP A 162 17.63 -8.10 -11.03
N THR A 163 17.75 -7.26 -12.06
CA THR A 163 18.95 -7.23 -12.90
C THR A 163 20.13 -6.66 -12.11
N THR A 164 21.35 -6.80 -12.65
CA THR A 164 22.54 -6.21 -12.02
C THR A 164 22.43 -4.69 -11.84
N GLU A 165 21.84 -3.99 -12.81
CA GLU A 165 21.66 -2.53 -12.72
C GLU A 165 20.59 -2.16 -11.69
N GLU A 166 19.44 -2.85 -11.70
CA GLU A 166 18.35 -2.64 -10.75
C GLU A 166 18.81 -2.85 -9.31
N LEU A 167 19.55 -3.93 -9.05
CA LEU A 167 20.09 -4.24 -7.73
C LEU A 167 21.11 -3.17 -7.29
N ALA A 168 22.03 -2.79 -8.18
CA ALA A 168 23.04 -1.79 -7.86
C ALA A 168 22.42 -0.43 -7.52
N VAL A 169 21.36 -0.01 -8.22
CA VAL A 169 20.63 1.22 -7.92
C VAL A 169 19.88 1.10 -6.60
N ARG A 170 19.06 0.05 -6.41
CA ARG A 170 18.26 -0.14 -5.17
C ARG A 170 19.10 -0.26 -3.90
N GLN A 171 20.27 -0.88 -4.00
CA GLN A 171 21.19 -1.09 -2.87
C GLN A 171 22.32 -0.06 -2.80
N GLU A 172 22.32 0.93 -3.71
CA GLU A 172 23.35 1.96 -3.81
C GLU A 172 24.79 1.40 -3.91
N GLU A 173 24.93 0.30 -4.64
CA GLU A 173 26.20 -0.39 -4.86
C GLU A 173 26.91 0.14 -6.11
N ASN A 174 28.23 -0.10 -6.18
CA ASN A 174 29.04 0.22 -7.36
C ASN A 174 28.99 1.70 -7.77
N GLY A 175 28.79 2.60 -6.81
CA GLY A 175 28.73 4.05 -7.02
C GLY A 175 27.41 4.54 -7.62
N LYS A 176 26.36 3.71 -7.60
CA LYS A 176 24.99 4.08 -7.94
C LYS A 176 24.27 4.69 -6.75
N LEU A 177 23.28 5.53 -7.03
CA LEU A 177 22.34 6.06 -6.04
C LEU A 177 20.96 5.47 -6.28
N SER A 178 20.15 5.34 -5.24
CA SER A 178 18.77 4.85 -5.36
C SER A 178 17.87 5.81 -6.13
N SER A 179 18.32 7.03 -6.38
CA SER A 179 17.68 8.03 -7.24
C SER A 179 18.09 7.95 -8.71
N ASP A 180 19.11 7.17 -9.07
CA ASP A 180 19.54 7.00 -10.46
C ASP A 180 18.41 6.45 -11.35
N ASP A 181 18.38 6.90 -12.61
CA ASP A 181 17.39 6.43 -13.57
C ASP A 181 17.64 4.96 -13.95
N LEU A 182 16.54 4.21 -14.12
CA LEU A 182 16.55 2.82 -14.59
C LEU A 182 15.94 2.75 -16.00
N LEU A 183 16.66 2.17 -16.96
CA LEU A 183 16.31 2.22 -18.40
C LEU A 183 14.92 1.63 -18.73
N MET A 184 14.48 0.61 -18.00
CA MET A 184 13.23 -0.11 -18.24
C MET A 184 12.07 0.42 -17.40
N SER A 185 12.23 1.59 -16.78
CA SER A 185 11.19 2.21 -15.96
C SER A 185 10.00 2.70 -16.79
N HIS A 186 8.85 2.81 -16.14
CA HIS A 186 7.64 3.36 -16.69
C HIS A 186 7.00 4.35 -15.71
N LYS A 187 6.85 5.60 -16.14
CA LYS A 187 6.18 6.66 -15.38
C LYS A 187 4.67 6.62 -15.61
N ILE A 188 3.92 6.68 -14.52
CA ILE A 188 2.46 6.57 -14.50
C ILE A 188 1.89 7.82 -13.83
N PRO A 189 1.49 8.85 -14.60
CA PRO A 189 0.81 10.00 -14.04
C PRO A 189 -0.59 9.65 -13.56
N LEU A 190 -0.98 10.25 -12.42
CA LEU A 190 -2.25 9.95 -11.75
C LEU A 190 -3.01 11.24 -11.43
N ALA A 191 -4.32 11.22 -11.64
CA ALA A 191 -5.22 12.31 -11.31
C ALA A 191 -6.07 11.95 -10.08
N ALA A 192 -6.60 12.97 -9.40
CA ALA A 192 -7.54 12.75 -8.30
C ALA A 192 -8.76 11.96 -8.78
N GLY A 193 -9.03 10.82 -8.13
CA GLY A 193 -10.12 9.90 -8.51
C GLY A 193 -9.67 8.69 -9.31
N ASP A 194 -8.42 8.65 -9.78
CA ASP A 194 -7.82 7.42 -10.29
C ASP A 194 -7.58 6.39 -9.17
N LEU A 195 -7.39 5.14 -9.57
CA LEU A 195 -6.87 4.07 -8.73
C LEU A 195 -5.68 3.40 -9.42
N LEU A 196 -4.51 3.43 -8.79
CA LEU A 196 -3.37 2.59 -9.18
C LEU A 196 -3.34 1.37 -8.26
N VAL A 197 -3.28 0.18 -8.85
CA VAL A 197 -3.07 -1.07 -8.12
C VAL A 197 -1.72 -1.62 -8.53
N PHE A 198 -0.85 -1.92 -7.57
CA PHE A 198 0.49 -2.45 -7.85
C PHE A 198 0.99 -3.38 -6.74
N SER A 199 1.89 -4.30 -7.09
CA SER A 199 2.55 -5.18 -6.12
C SER A 199 3.56 -4.41 -5.28
N ALA A 200 3.53 -4.59 -3.96
CA ALA A 200 4.55 -4.08 -3.03
C ALA A 200 5.96 -4.56 -3.41
N ASP A 201 6.02 -5.78 -3.96
CA ASP A 201 7.24 -6.42 -4.43
C ASP A 201 7.73 -5.89 -5.78
N MET A 202 7.10 -4.91 -6.43
CA MET A 202 7.68 -4.31 -7.64
C MET A 202 8.84 -3.38 -7.29
N ILE A 203 9.77 -3.20 -8.22
CA ILE A 203 10.73 -2.09 -8.17
C ILE A 203 9.97 -0.83 -8.55
N HIS A 204 9.86 0.10 -7.61
CA HIS A 204 9.07 1.31 -7.78
C HIS A 204 9.64 2.50 -6.98
N ARG A 205 9.21 3.71 -7.36
CA ARG A 205 9.46 4.96 -6.63
C ARG A 205 8.32 5.94 -6.82
N GLY A 206 8.10 6.80 -5.83
CA GLY A 206 7.17 7.93 -5.95
C GLY A 206 7.80 9.12 -6.66
N LEU A 207 7.05 9.79 -7.53
CA LEU A 207 7.50 11.04 -8.16
C LEU A 207 6.97 12.24 -7.37
N TYR A 208 7.89 13.11 -6.92
CA TYR A 208 7.55 14.30 -6.15
C TYR A 208 7.08 15.45 -7.04
N GLY A 209 6.17 16.28 -6.52
CA GLY A 209 5.62 17.48 -7.13
C GLY A 209 4.09 17.54 -7.08
N LEU A 210 3.57 18.72 -7.44
CA LEU A 210 2.12 19.04 -7.46
C LEU A 210 1.43 18.96 -6.09
N ASP A 211 2.16 19.16 -4.98
CA ASP A 211 1.63 19.03 -3.62
C ASP A 211 1.00 17.65 -3.42
N ARG A 212 1.75 16.62 -3.85
CA ARG A 212 1.32 15.23 -3.85
C ARG A 212 0.74 14.85 -2.49
N LEU A 213 -0.41 14.18 -2.52
CA LEU A 213 -1.02 13.53 -1.37
C LEU A 213 -1.82 12.32 -1.85
N ALA A 214 -1.42 11.12 -1.46
CA ALA A 214 -2.08 9.90 -1.92
C ALA A 214 -2.22 8.87 -0.81
N PHE A 215 -3.41 8.29 -0.78
CA PHE A 215 -3.80 7.29 0.20
C PHE A 215 -3.58 5.90 -0.37
N ASP A 216 -2.66 5.16 0.25
CA ASP A 216 -2.34 3.78 -0.09
C ASP A 216 -2.98 2.85 0.93
N ILE A 217 -3.65 1.82 0.42
CA ILE A 217 -4.29 0.78 1.20
C ILE A 217 -3.56 -0.51 0.88
N LEU A 218 -3.01 -1.17 1.90
CA LEU A 218 -2.28 -2.40 1.74
C LEU A 218 -3.19 -3.59 2.09
N VAL A 219 -3.24 -4.54 1.18
CA VAL A 219 -3.92 -5.82 1.36
C VAL A 219 -2.99 -6.95 0.95
N PHE A 220 -3.17 -8.14 1.53
CA PHE A 220 -2.31 -9.29 1.23
C PHE A 220 -3.13 -10.57 1.05
N ASP A 221 -2.56 -11.52 0.32
CA ASP A 221 -3.10 -12.89 0.27
C ASP A 221 -2.67 -13.62 1.54
N ALA A 222 -3.61 -13.88 2.43
CA ALA A 222 -3.37 -14.58 3.69
C ALA A 222 -3.24 -16.11 3.53
N SER A 223 -3.28 -16.66 2.30
CA SER A 223 -3.11 -18.09 2.08
C SER A 223 -1.64 -18.52 2.10
N GLY A 224 -1.37 -19.71 2.64
CA GLY A 224 -0.03 -20.30 2.66
C GLY A 224 1.00 -19.42 3.37
N ASP A 225 2.13 -19.19 2.71
CA ASP A 225 3.26 -18.40 3.25
C ASP A 225 2.90 -16.92 3.48
N GLY A 226 1.85 -16.39 2.84
CA GLY A 226 1.41 -15.01 3.03
C GLY A 226 0.80 -14.72 4.41
N ALA A 227 0.48 -15.78 5.18
CA ALA A 227 -0.04 -15.67 6.53
C ALA A 227 0.93 -14.97 7.49
N ILE A 228 2.24 -14.96 7.20
CA ILE A 228 3.28 -14.24 7.97
C ILE A 228 3.00 -12.74 8.10
N TYR A 229 2.24 -12.16 7.17
CA TYR A 229 1.90 -10.74 7.21
C TYR A 229 0.83 -10.39 8.25
N ALA A 230 0.22 -11.37 8.92
CA ALA A 230 -0.65 -11.12 10.07
C ALA A 230 0.06 -10.31 11.17
N ASP A 231 1.37 -10.50 11.34
CA ASP A 231 2.17 -9.84 12.37
C ASP A 231 2.43 -8.35 12.06
N TYR A 232 2.34 -7.97 10.78
CA TYR A 232 2.53 -6.60 10.31
C TYR A 232 1.28 -5.72 10.55
N VAL A 233 0.17 -6.31 10.96
CA VAL A 233 -1.08 -5.60 11.21
C VAL A 233 -1.12 -5.08 12.64
N ASP A 234 -1.15 -3.77 12.81
CA ASP A 234 -1.39 -3.15 14.11
C ASP A 234 -2.87 -3.35 14.53
N ASP A 235 -3.09 -3.83 15.76
CA ASP A 235 -4.43 -4.03 16.32
C ASP A 235 -5.22 -2.70 16.39
N ASP A 236 -4.56 -1.55 16.60
CA ASP A 236 -5.22 -0.23 16.59
C ASP A 236 -5.70 0.18 15.19
N CYS A 237 -5.09 -0.37 14.13
CA CYS A 237 -5.48 -0.11 12.75
C CYS A 237 -6.69 -0.92 12.28
N LEU A 238 -7.18 -1.86 13.09
CA LEU A 238 -8.38 -2.63 12.83
C LEU A 238 -9.61 -1.97 13.46
N PRO A 239 -10.82 -2.17 12.89
CA PRO A 239 -12.05 -1.68 13.50
C PRO A 239 -12.35 -2.47 14.78
N ASN A 240 -12.67 -1.76 15.86
CA ASN A 240 -13.24 -2.39 17.06
C ASN A 240 -14.72 -2.73 16.84
N ASP A 241 -15.34 -3.46 17.78
CA ASP A 241 -16.74 -3.92 17.69
C ASP A 241 -17.73 -2.79 17.36
N ALA A 242 -17.58 -1.63 18.01
CA ALA A 242 -18.46 -0.47 17.78
C ALA A 242 -18.31 0.14 16.37
N ILE A 243 -17.12 0.07 15.78
CA ILE A 243 -16.89 0.50 14.40
C ILE A 243 -17.34 -0.59 13.41
N LEU A 244 -17.15 -1.87 13.72
CA LEU A 244 -17.61 -2.99 12.89
C LEU A 244 -19.11 -2.93 12.61
N GLU A 245 -19.92 -2.56 13.62
CA GLU A 245 -21.37 -2.35 13.46
C GLU A 245 -21.73 -1.23 12.47
N LYS A 246 -20.80 -0.31 12.19
CA LYS A 246 -20.96 0.80 11.24
C LYS A 246 -20.41 0.50 9.85
N ILE A 247 -19.75 -0.63 9.64
CA ILE A 247 -19.14 -0.99 8.36
C ILE A 247 -20.11 -1.84 7.54
N ASN A 248 -20.41 -1.40 6.32
CA ASN A 248 -21.36 -2.09 5.44
C ASN A 248 -20.86 -3.47 4.97
N GLN A 249 -19.55 -3.63 4.73
CA GLN A 249 -18.93 -4.87 4.23
C GLN A 249 -17.65 -5.22 5.00
N PRO A 250 -17.73 -5.70 6.24
CA PRO A 250 -16.56 -5.84 7.12
C PRO A 250 -15.67 -7.05 6.81
N ALA A 251 -15.99 -7.86 5.78
CA ALA A 251 -15.35 -9.15 5.52
C ALA A 251 -13.81 -9.06 5.42
N LEU A 252 -13.29 -8.03 4.75
CA LEU A 252 -11.84 -7.84 4.59
C LEU A 252 -11.12 -7.70 5.95
N PHE A 253 -11.71 -6.96 6.89
CA PHE A 253 -11.13 -6.75 8.22
C PHE A 253 -11.33 -7.97 9.12
N ILE A 254 -12.50 -8.61 9.02
CA ILE A 254 -12.81 -9.85 9.75
C ILE A 254 -11.82 -10.96 9.36
N ASN A 255 -11.46 -11.07 8.08
CA ASN A 255 -10.45 -12.02 7.62
C ASN A 255 -9.12 -11.80 8.33
N THR A 256 -8.64 -10.56 8.40
CA THR A 256 -7.42 -10.20 9.13
C THR A 256 -7.52 -10.52 10.61
N MET A 257 -8.63 -10.14 11.27
CA MET A 257 -8.83 -10.39 12.70
C MET A 257 -8.81 -11.89 13.04
N LYS A 258 -9.46 -12.71 12.21
CA LYS A 258 -9.44 -14.18 12.34
C LYS A 258 -8.04 -14.73 12.19
N LEU A 259 -7.33 -14.31 11.14
CA LEU A 259 -5.95 -14.71 10.89
C LEU A 259 -5.06 -14.39 12.11
N LYS A 260 -5.15 -13.18 12.66
CA LYS A 260 -4.39 -12.78 13.85
C LYS A 260 -4.74 -13.62 15.08
N SER A 261 -6.01 -14.00 15.27
CA SER A 261 -6.38 -14.87 16.39
C SER A 261 -5.80 -16.28 16.24
N GLU A 262 -5.83 -16.85 15.03
CA GLU A 262 -5.29 -18.19 14.75
C GLU A 262 -3.76 -18.22 14.86
N HIS A 263 -3.07 -17.14 14.45
CA HIS A 263 -1.63 -17.00 14.60
C HIS A 263 -1.18 -16.86 16.06
N LYS A 264 -1.90 -16.07 16.88
CA LYS A 264 -1.61 -15.96 18.31
C LYS A 264 -1.72 -17.30 19.05
N ASP A 265 -2.60 -18.19 18.62
CA ASP A 265 -2.75 -19.53 19.20
C ASP A 265 -1.59 -20.47 18.81
N LEU A 266 -0.97 -20.29 17.64
CA LEU A 266 0.18 -21.11 17.20
C LEU A 266 1.46 -20.82 18.00
N ASP A 267 1.68 -19.59 18.43
CA ASP A 267 2.82 -19.20 19.28
C ASP A 267 2.69 -19.69 20.74
N THR A 268 1.52 -20.22 21.13
CA THR A 268 1.28 -20.73 22.49
C THR A 268 1.55 -22.22 22.67
N PHE A 269 1.91 -22.95 21.61
CA PHE A 269 2.42 -24.31 21.74
C PHE A 269 3.93 -24.26 22.01
N PRO A 270 4.42 -24.62 23.22
CA PRO A 270 5.85 -24.76 23.41
C PRO A 270 6.34 -25.86 22.47
N ILE A 271 7.26 -25.50 21.58
CA ILE A 271 8.11 -26.46 20.90
C ILE A 271 8.90 -27.16 22.01
N CYS A 272 8.41 -28.31 22.45
CA CYS A 272 9.20 -29.24 23.23
C CYS A 272 10.37 -29.66 22.34
N ILE A 273 11.56 -29.23 22.75
CA ILE A 273 12.88 -29.60 22.23
C ILE A 273 13.02 -31.12 22.15
#